data_AF-K7GHF6-F1
#
_entry.id   AF-K7GHF6-F1
#
_cell.length_a   1.000
_cell.length_b   1.000
_cell.length_c   1.000
_cell.angle_alpha   90.00
_cell.angle_beta   90.00
_cell.angle_gamma   90.00
#
_symmetry.space_group_name_H-M   'P 1'
#
loop_
_entity.id
_entity.type
_entity.pdbx_description
1 polymer ?
#
loop_
_entity_poly.entity_id
_entity_poly.type
_entity_poly.pdbx_seq_one_letter_code
_entity_poly.pdbx_strand_id
1 'polypeptide(L)'
;MKFLGSPEATKESFPVSKMTDLLPSLTEGQVQNVIDWKEAKLTWSFFKQSFLKQMLTEGVGERYVMTFLNVLNFGDQGKGVYDIVNNLGSLVPRLIFLPVEESFYIFFAKVLERGTAVKLQKQVQDDIAMAAAVLESLLKLVLLVGLSITVFGYAYSQLALDIYGSSMLSSGSGIGPGLLRCYSLYVLLLAVNGVTECFTFASMCKEEVDRYRFSFVMLALSFTFLCVSYFLTQWQGSVGFILANCFNMSIRIAHSIRYIYNYFKESPYRPLKGLLLSTSLIFVYILSAVITVFSEV
;
A
#
# COMPACT_ATOMS: atom_id res chain seq x y z
N MET A 1 63.48 9.98 -6.10
CA MET A 1 63.73 10.83 -4.92
C MET A 1 63.95 9.93 -3.71
N LYS A 2 65.12 10.02 -3.06
CA LYS A 2 65.41 9.32 -1.81
C LYS A 2 64.57 9.93 -0.69
N PHE A 3 63.56 9.22 -0.20
CA PHE A 3 62.96 9.54 1.09
C PHE A 3 63.75 8.84 2.19
N LEU A 4 64.25 9.64 3.12
CA LEU A 4 64.98 9.24 4.31
C LEU A 4 64.08 8.34 5.18
N GLY A 5 64.41 7.05 5.24
CA GLY A 5 63.72 6.10 6.12
C GLY A 5 64.12 6.34 7.58
N SER A 6 63.21 6.88 8.38
CA SER A 6 63.29 6.81 9.84
C SER A 6 63.05 5.36 10.28
N PRO A 7 63.85 4.79 11.20
CA PRO A 7 63.76 3.38 11.61
C PRO A 7 62.44 3.00 12.32
N GLU A 8 61.60 3.97 12.68
CA GLU A 8 60.25 3.72 13.23
C GLU A 8 59.22 3.35 12.15
N ALA A 9 59.41 3.78 10.89
CA ALA A 9 58.49 3.44 9.79
C ALA A 9 58.61 1.98 9.32
N THR A 10 59.69 1.28 9.71
CA THR A 10 59.93 -0.12 9.32
C THR A 10 59.25 -1.12 10.26
N LYS A 11 58.71 -0.69 11.40
CA LYS A 11 58.09 -1.59 12.39
C LYS A 11 56.56 -1.70 12.27
N GLU A 12 55.90 -0.75 11.63
CA GLU A 12 54.45 -0.73 11.44
C GLU A 12 54.15 -0.66 9.94
N SER A 13 54.23 -1.79 9.25
CA SER A 13 53.80 -1.88 7.86
C SER A 13 52.28 -1.69 7.80
N PHE A 14 51.83 -0.59 7.18
CA PHE A 14 50.40 -0.37 6.94
C PHE A 14 49.77 -1.60 6.24
N PRO A 15 48.63 -2.11 6.71
CA PRO A 15 48.05 -3.38 6.24
C PRO A 15 47.45 -3.31 4.81
N VAL A 16 47.58 -2.18 4.12
CA VAL A 16 47.00 -1.95 2.81
C VAL A 16 48.13 -1.57 1.86
N SER A 17 48.65 -2.56 1.14
CA SER A 17 49.76 -2.36 0.20
C SER A 17 49.27 -2.05 -1.22
N LYS A 18 47.98 -2.31 -1.53
CA LYS A 18 47.37 -2.00 -2.83
C LYS A 18 45.96 -1.44 -2.66
N MET A 19 45.55 -0.52 -3.53
CA MET A 19 44.17 0.00 -3.56
C MET A 19 43.10 -1.09 -3.80
N THR A 20 43.50 -2.25 -4.31
CA THR A 20 42.64 -3.43 -4.48
C THR A 20 42.37 -4.18 -3.19
N ASP A 21 43.15 -3.97 -2.11
CA ASP A 21 42.94 -4.61 -0.80
C ASP A 21 41.81 -3.94 0.00
N LEU A 22 41.29 -2.81 -0.48
CA LEU A 22 40.07 -2.17 0.01
C LEU A 22 38.79 -2.78 -0.57
N LEU A 23 38.90 -3.60 -1.62
CA LEU A 23 37.78 -4.36 -2.15
C LEU A 23 37.56 -5.59 -1.26
N PRO A 24 36.30 -5.98 -0.99
CA PRO A 24 36.01 -7.14 -0.15
C PRO A 24 36.66 -8.39 -0.76
N SER A 25 37.77 -8.83 -0.17
CA SER A 25 38.45 -10.05 -0.60
C SER A 25 37.66 -11.24 -0.08
N LEU A 26 37.05 -11.96 -1.03
CA LEU A 26 36.37 -13.22 -0.77
C LEU A 26 37.40 -14.24 -0.29
N THR A 27 37.58 -14.33 1.02
CA THR A 27 38.37 -15.37 1.66
C THR A 27 37.62 -16.69 1.45
N GLU A 28 38.28 -17.69 0.85
CA GLU A 28 37.68 -18.97 0.38
C GLU A 28 36.94 -19.79 1.44
N GLY A 29 36.94 -19.39 2.72
CA GLY A 29 36.19 -20.01 3.82
C GLY A 29 34.86 -19.32 4.20
N GLN A 30 34.55 -18.11 3.69
CA GLN A 30 33.31 -17.38 4.06
C GLN A 30 32.19 -17.49 3.03
N VAL A 31 32.45 -18.01 1.82
CA VAL A 31 31.47 -18.11 0.72
C VAL A 31 30.22 -18.91 1.13
N GLN A 32 30.35 -19.86 2.07
CA GLN A 32 29.22 -20.64 2.58
C GLN A 32 28.21 -19.81 3.39
N ASN A 33 28.61 -18.64 3.93
CA ASN A 33 27.80 -17.80 4.81
C ASN A 33 27.50 -16.40 4.24
N VAL A 34 27.93 -16.07 3.02
CA VAL A 34 27.63 -14.74 2.40
C VAL A 34 26.16 -14.65 2.01
N ILE A 35 25.55 -15.78 1.67
CA ILE A 35 24.14 -15.86 1.32
C ILE A 35 23.48 -16.76 2.36
N ASP A 36 22.98 -16.15 3.43
CA ASP A 36 22.05 -16.87 4.30
C ASP A 36 20.83 -17.21 3.44
N TRP A 37 20.69 -18.48 3.08
CA TRP A 37 19.59 -18.96 2.25
C TRP A 37 18.22 -18.64 2.85
N LYS A 38 18.13 -18.42 4.17
CA LYS A 38 16.91 -17.94 4.83
C LYS A 38 16.65 -16.46 4.58
N GLU A 39 17.69 -15.66 4.37
CA GLU A 39 17.60 -14.25 3.95
C GLU A 39 17.40 -14.13 2.45
N ALA A 40 18.06 -14.95 1.62
CA ALA A 40 17.81 -15.00 0.19
C ALA A 40 16.39 -15.45 -0.13
N LYS A 41 15.89 -16.48 0.56
CA LYS A 41 14.48 -16.91 0.46
C LYS A 41 13.53 -15.82 0.95
N LEU A 42 13.91 -15.06 1.99
CA LEU A 42 13.13 -13.93 2.48
C LEU A 42 13.06 -12.79 1.46
N THR A 43 14.21 -12.36 0.94
CA THR A 43 14.32 -11.35 -0.11
C THR A 43 13.62 -11.81 -1.37
N TRP A 44 13.62 -13.11 -1.67
CA TRP A 44 12.89 -13.68 -2.79
C TRP A 44 11.37 -13.69 -2.58
N SER A 45 10.89 -14.03 -1.39
CA SER A 45 9.47 -13.96 -1.06
C SER A 45 8.98 -12.51 -1.01
N PHE A 46 9.77 -11.58 -0.46
CA PHE A 46 9.48 -10.15 -0.54
C PHE A 46 9.58 -9.62 -1.96
N PHE A 47 10.53 -10.08 -2.76
CA PHE A 47 10.63 -9.70 -4.16
C PHE A 47 9.41 -10.21 -4.93
N LYS A 48 8.97 -11.45 -4.75
CA LYS A 48 7.74 -11.96 -5.35
C LYS A 48 6.52 -11.20 -4.88
N GLN A 49 6.41 -10.92 -3.59
CA GLN A 49 5.28 -10.21 -3.01
C GLN A 49 5.25 -8.76 -3.47
N SER A 50 6.37 -8.04 -3.42
CA SER A 50 6.53 -6.68 -3.92
C SER A 50 6.36 -6.65 -5.43
N PHE A 51 6.89 -7.60 -6.19
CA PHE A 51 6.69 -7.70 -7.63
C PHE A 51 5.23 -7.98 -7.97
N LEU A 52 4.56 -8.87 -7.25
CA LEU A 52 3.14 -9.15 -7.46
C LEU A 52 2.28 -7.95 -7.03
N LYS A 53 2.62 -7.29 -5.90
CA LYS A 53 1.96 -6.07 -5.42
C LYS A 53 2.23 -4.90 -6.36
N GLN A 54 3.41 -4.77 -6.94
CA GLN A 54 3.82 -3.72 -7.86
C GLN A 54 3.20 -3.96 -9.24
N MET A 55 3.14 -5.20 -9.71
CA MET A 55 2.29 -5.58 -10.84
C MET A 55 0.82 -5.26 -10.57
N LEU A 56 0.28 -5.55 -9.39
CA LEU A 56 -1.16 -5.43 -9.10
C LEU A 56 -1.64 -4.04 -8.62
N THR A 57 -0.74 -3.18 -8.11
CA THR A 57 -1.09 -1.95 -7.38
C THR A 57 -0.45 -0.71 -7.99
N GLU A 58 0.64 -0.85 -8.75
CA GLU A 58 1.27 0.25 -9.48
C GLU A 58 1.24 -0.02 -10.98
N GLY A 59 0.42 0.69 -11.77
CA GLY A 59 0.77 1.03 -13.16
C GLY A 59 0.79 -0.09 -14.20
N VAL A 60 1.47 -1.20 -13.94
CA VAL A 60 1.87 -2.20 -14.92
C VAL A 60 0.81 -3.26 -15.08
N GLY A 61 0.16 -3.78 -14.03
CA GLY A 61 -0.96 -4.72 -14.19
C GLY A 61 -2.20 -4.03 -14.73
N GLU A 62 -2.49 -2.79 -14.35
CA GLU A 62 -3.54 -2.00 -15.00
C GLU A 62 -3.21 -1.72 -16.46
N ARG A 63 -1.96 -1.34 -16.81
CA ARG A 63 -1.52 -1.16 -18.20
C ARG A 63 -1.46 -2.47 -18.99
N TYR A 64 -1.06 -3.59 -18.38
CA TYR A 64 -1.05 -4.91 -18.99
C TYR A 64 -2.47 -5.44 -19.16
N VAL A 65 -3.38 -5.24 -18.20
CA VAL A 65 -4.81 -5.53 -18.37
C VAL A 65 -5.39 -4.64 -19.48
N MET A 66 -5.05 -3.35 -19.52
CA MET A 66 -5.46 -2.41 -20.57
C MET A 66 -4.83 -2.70 -21.95
N THR A 67 -3.72 -3.45 -22.02
CA THR A 67 -2.98 -3.77 -23.27
C THR A 67 -3.25 -5.21 -23.76
N PHE A 68 -3.36 -6.18 -22.84
CA PHE A 68 -3.59 -7.59 -23.15
C PHE A 68 -5.08 -7.98 -23.11
N LEU A 69 -5.92 -7.34 -22.29
CA LEU A 69 -7.38 -7.39 -22.44
C LEU A 69 -7.81 -6.20 -23.31
N ASN A 70 -7.51 -6.26 -24.61
CA ASN A 70 -7.96 -5.32 -25.65
C ASN A 70 -9.50 -5.28 -25.83
N VAL A 71 -10.26 -5.64 -24.78
CA VAL A 71 -11.67 -6.07 -24.77
C VAL A 71 -12.35 -5.72 -23.43
N LEU A 72 -12.17 -4.50 -22.91
CA LEU A 72 -13.23 -3.88 -22.09
C LEU A 72 -13.79 -2.74 -22.93
N ASN A 73 -14.77 -3.12 -23.76
CA ASN A 73 -15.35 -2.39 -24.89
C ASN A 73 -16.00 -1.05 -24.49
N PHE A 74 -15.21 -0.04 -24.15
CA PHE A 74 -15.62 1.37 -24.16
C PHE A 74 -14.81 2.06 -25.24
N GLY A 75 -15.49 2.81 -26.10
CA GLY A 75 -14.87 3.49 -27.25
C GLY A 75 -13.65 4.31 -26.84
N ASP A 76 -12.74 4.54 -27.80
CA ASP A 76 -11.41 5.13 -27.59
C ASP A 76 -11.39 6.37 -26.69
N GLN A 77 -12.46 7.17 -26.72
CA GLN A 77 -12.63 8.36 -25.87
C GLN A 77 -12.78 8.02 -24.38
N GLY A 78 -13.53 6.97 -24.00
CA GLY A 78 -13.76 6.59 -22.61
C GLY A 78 -12.52 6.01 -21.91
N LYS A 79 -11.64 5.35 -22.67
CA LYS A 79 -10.36 4.81 -22.17
C LYS A 79 -9.37 5.93 -21.84
N GLY A 80 -9.30 6.98 -22.67
CA GLY A 80 -8.46 8.15 -22.42
C GLY A 80 -8.88 8.92 -21.16
N VAL A 81 -10.19 9.18 -21.00
CA VAL A 81 -10.72 9.86 -19.80
C VAL A 81 -10.46 9.02 -18.54
N TYR A 82 -10.64 7.70 -18.60
CA TYR A 82 -10.34 6.81 -17.49
C TYR A 82 -8.88 6.89 -17.05
N ASP A 83 -7.92 6.78 -17.99
CA ASP A 83 -6.50 6.80 -17.65
C ASP A 83 -6.08 8.15 -17.03
N ILE A 84 -6.62 9.25 -17.54
CA ILE A 84 -6.39 10.59 -16.96
C ILE A 84 -6.91 10.67 -15.53
N VAL A 85 -8.16 10.26 -15.29
CA VAL A 85 -8.77 10.29 -13.95
C VAL A 85 -8.04 9.36 -12.99
N ASN A 86 -7.64 8.17 -13.43
CA ASN A 86 -6.90 7.21 -12.62
C ASN A 86 -5.50 7.74 -12.24
N ASN A 87 -4.79 8.34 -13.19
CA ASN A 87 -3.49 8.97 -12.92
C ASN A 87 -3.64 10.15 -11.96
N LEU A 88 -4.66 11.01 -12.15
CA LEU A 88 -4.93 12.13 -11.25
C LEU A 88 -5.33 11.65 -9.84
N GLY A 89 -6.27 10.73 -9.75
CA GLY A 89 -6.78 10.19 -8.49
C GLY A 89 -5.73 9.42 -7.70
N SER A 90 -4.83 8.70 -8.38
CA SER A 90 -3.75 7.94 -7.73
C SER A 90 -2.63 8.82 -7.16
N LEU A 91 -2.58 10.12 -7.47
CA LEU A 91 -1.58 11.03 -6.89
C LEU A 91 -1.66 11.09 -5.37
N VAL A 92 -2.87 11.18 -4.82
CA VAL A 92 -3.04 11.32 -3.36
C VAL A 92 -2.56 10.08 -2.61
N PRO A 93 -2.96 8.84 -2.99
CA PRO A 93 -2.35 7.63 -2.45
C PRO A 93 -0.83 7.59 -2.60
N ARG A 94 -0.28 7.96 -3.77
CA ARG A 94 1.18 7.90 -4.03
C ARG A 94 1.99 8.91 -3.22
N LEU A 95 1.45 10.11 -3.00
CA LEU A 95 2.18 11.19 -2.34
C LEU A 95 1.99 11.18 -0.83
N ILE A 96 0.85 10.70 -0.33
CA ILE A 96 0.50 10.74 1.09
C ILE A 96 0.53 9.34 1.71
N PHE A 97 -0.25 8.40 1.17
CA PHE A 97 -0.44 7.11 1.83
C PHE A 97 0.74 6.16 1.64
N LEU A 98 1.39 6.17 0.48
CA LEU A 98 2.55 5.34 0.20
C LEU A 98 3.74 5.62 1.15
N PRO A 99 4.22 6.86 1.33
CA PRO A 99 5.32 7.12 2.26
C PRO A 99 4.94 6.85 3.72
N VAL A 100 3.67 7.05 4.08
CA VAL A 100 3.12 6.68 5.39
C VAL A 100 3.18 5.15 5.55
N GLU A 101 2.71 4.39 4.58
CA GLU A 101 2.73 2.92 4.57
C GLU A 101 4.15 2.38 4.77
N GLU A 102 5.12 2.88 4.01
CA GLU A 102 6.53 2.44 4.09
C GLU A 102 7.15 2.79 5.44
N SER A 103 6.91 4.00 5.94
CA SER A 103 7.48 4.46 7.22
C SER A 103 6.95 3.63 8.39
N PHE A 104 5.63 3.40 8.44
CA PHE A 104 5.03 2.62 9.51
C PHE A 104 5.29 1.11 9.36
N TYR A 105 5.55 0.61 8.16
CA TYR A 105 5.98 -0.77 7.96
C TYR A 105 7.31 -1.03 8.66
N ILE A 106 8.28 -0.13 8.45
CA ILE A 106 9.59 -0.23 9.12
C ILE A 106 9.42 -0.10 10.64
N PHE A 107 8.56 0.78 11.12
CA PHE A 107 8.26 0.92 12.55
C PHE A 107 7.71 -0.38 13.14
N PHE A 108 6.62 -0.92 12.57
CA PHE A 108 6.01 -2.15 13.08
C PHE A 108 6.95 -3.35 12.96
N ALA A 109 7.75 -3.44 11.90
CA ALA A 109 8.71 -4.52 11.73
C ALA A 109 9.88 -4.48 12.74
N LYS A 110 10.15 -3.32 13.35
CA LYS A 110 11.15 -3.16 14.42
C LYS A 110 10.57 -3.38 15.80
N VAL A 111 9.34 -2.91 16.03
CA VAL A 111 8.65 -2.99 17.33
C VAL A 111 8.06 -4.38 17.58
N LEU A 112 7.63 -5.08 16.52
CA LEU A 112 7.05 -6.41 16.63
C LEU A 112 8.10 -7.47 16.26
N GLU A 113 8.28 -8.47 17.11
CA GLU A 113 8.99 -9.69 16.70
C GLU A 113 8.13 -10.47 15.71
N ARG A 114 8.68 -10.74 14.53
CA ARG A 114 7.94 -11.40 13.46
C ARG A 114 7.48 -12.79 13.89
N GLY A 115 6.17 -13.00 13.81
CA GLY A 115 5.50 -14.29 14.02
C GLY A 115 5.62 -14.92 15.40
N THR A 116 6.01 -14.15 16.39
CA THR A 116 5.78 -14.52 17.78
C THR A 116 4.34 -14.17 18.13
N ALA A 117 3.55 -15.14 18.58
CA ALA A 117 2.21 -14.87 19.10
C ALA A 117 2.32 -14.04 20.39
N VAL A 118 1.39 -13.10 20.60
CA VAL A 118 1.30 -12.19 21.76
C VAL A 118 1.54 -12.90 23.11
N LYS A 119 1.16 -14.19 23.22
CA LYS A 119 1.33 -15.03 24.41
C LYS A 119 2.77 -15.29 24.87
N LEU A 120 3.76 -15.30 23.97
CA LEU A 120 5.15 -15.66 24.33
C LEU A 120 5.99 -14.44 24.75
N GLN A 121 5.44 -13.24 24.55
CA GLN A 121 6.11 -11.95 24.70
C GLN A 121 5.86 -11.31 26.08
N LYS A 122 6.15 -12.02 27.18
CA LYS A 122 5.97 -11.50 28.56
C LYS A 122 6.83 -10.28 28.90
N GLN A 123 7.91 -10.04 28.16
CA GLN A 123 8.82 -8.89 28.34
C GLN A 123 8.56 -7.75 27.33
N VAL A 124 7.59 -7.92 26.42
CA VAL A 124 7.34 -7.06 25.24
C VAL A 124 5.89 -6.52 25.25
N GLN A 125 5.20 -6.61 26.39
CA GLN A 125 3.81 -6.12 26.53
C GLN A 125 3.70 -4.62 26.20
N ASP A 126 4.71 -3.82 26.58
CA ASP A 126 4.76 -2.39 26.32
C ASP A 126 4.94 -2.06 24.84
N ASP A 127 5.72 -2.84 24.09
CA ASP A 127 5.92 -2.67 22.65
C ASP A 127 4.66 -3.07 21.86
N ILE A 128 3.97 -4.14 22.27
CA ILE A 128 2.66 -4.51 21.70
C ILE A 128 1.61 -3.42 21.98
N ALA A 129 1.62 -2.85 23.18
CA ALA A 129 0.75 -1.74 23.54
C ALA A 129 1.04 -0.50 22.67
N MET A 130 2.32 -0.18 22.48
CA MET A 130 2.77 0.92 21.63
C MET A 130 2.36 0.69 20.17
N ALA A 131 2.60 -0.50 19.62
CA ALA A 131 2.19 -0.86 18.27
C ALA A 131 0.67 -0.77 18.09
N ALA A 132 -0.13 -1.22 19.08
CA ALA A 132 -1.58 -1.09 19.04
C ALA A 132 -2.03 0.38 19.09
N ALA A 133 -1.45 1.20 19.96
CA ALA A 133 -1.79 2.62 20.08
C ALA A 133 -1.43 3.41 18.80
N VAL A 134 -0.27 3.13 18.21
CA VAL A 134 0.16 3.72 16.94
C VAL A 134 -0.75 3.26 15.81
N LEU A 135 -1.08 1.96 15.71
CA LEU A 135 -2.00 1.44 14.70
C LEU A 135 -3.39 2.07 14.82
N GLU A 136 -3.92 2.21 16.03
CA GLU A 136 -5.22 2.87 16.27
C GLU A 136 -5.19 4.32 15.80
N SER A 137 -4.14 5.07 16.17
CA SER A 137 -3.99 6.49 15.82
C SER A 137 -3.82 6.67 14.32
N LEU A 138 -3.03 5.79 13.69
CA LEU A 138 -2.79 5.81 12.25
C LEU A 138 -4.06 5.48 11.46
N LEU A 139 -4.83 4.48 11.89
CA LEU A 139 -6.13 4.14 11.28
C LEU A 139 -7.10 5.32 11.35
N LYS A 140 -7.20 5.99 12.52
CA LYS A 140 -8.03 7.20 12.66
C LYS A 140 -7.57 8.31 11.73
N LEU A 141 -6.27 8.57 11.67
CA LEU A 141 -5.69 9.62 10.82
C LEU A 141 -6.00 9.38 9.34
N VAL A 142 -5.70 8.19 8.82
CA VAL A 142 -5.93 7.90 7.40
C VAL A 142 -7.40 7.83 7.04
N LEU A 143 -8.28 7.44 7.98
CA LEU A 143 -9.73 7.53 7.80
C LEU A 143 -10.21 8.97 7.70
N LEU A 144 -9.74 9.86 8.58
CA LEU A 144 -10.12 11.27 8.54
C LEU A 144 -9.63 11.95 7.26
N VAL A 145 -8.38 11.69 6.87
CA VAL A 145 -7.81 12.21 5.62
C VAL A 145 -8.58 11.65 4.42
N GLY A 146 -8.76 10.33 4.36
CA GLY A 146 -9.51 9.66 3.30
C GLY A 146 -10.95 10.14 3.17
N LEU A 147 -11.65 10.31 4.29
CA LEU A 147 -13.04 10.77 4.32
C LEU A 147 -13.17 12.24 3.90
N SER A 148 -12.20 13.08 4.29
CA SER A 148 -12.11 14.45 3.79
C SER A 148 -11.93 14.48 2.28
N ILE A 149 -11.05 13.64 1.73
CA ILE A 149 -10.86 13.50 0.28
C ILE A 149 -12.14 12.97 -0.39
N THR A 150 -12.84 12.01 0.22
CA THR A 150 -14.09 11.50 -0.35
C THR A 150 -15.17 12.59 -0.40
N VAL A 151 -15.38 13.34 0.69
CA VAL A 151 -16.43 14.38 0.75
C VAL A 151 -16.12 15.54 -0.19
N PHE A 152 -14.93 16.13 -0.08
CA PHE A 152 -14.56 17.29 -0.90
C PHE A 152 -14.21 16.90 -2.33
N GLY A 153 -13.55 15.75 -2.54
CA GLY A 153 -13.23 15.24 -3.88
C GLY A 153 -14.47 14.86 -4.67
N TYR A 154 -15.55 14.39 -4.02
CA TYR A 154 -16.82 14.16 -4.68
C TYR A 154 -17.47 15.46 -5.16
N ALA A 155 -17.52 16.49 -4.31
CA ALA A 155 -18.18 17.77 -4.64
C ALA A 155 -17.37 18.61 -5.64
N TYR A 156 -16.04 18.65 -5.50
CA TYR A 156 -15.16 19.44 -6.37
C TYR A 156 -14.61 18.65 -7.56
N SER A 157 -15.17 17.48 -7.87
CA SER A 157 -14.69 16.64 -8.98
C SER A 157 -14.74 17.36 -10.33
N GLN A 158 -15.78 18.18 -10.56
CA GLN A 158 -15.92 18.94 -11.80
C GLN A 158 -14.83 20.01 -11.91
N LEU A 159 -14.68 20.81 -10.85
CA LEU A 159 -13.65 21.85 -10.76
C LEU A 159 -12.23 21.28 -10.91
N ALA A 160 -11.94 20.15 -10.27
CA ALA A 160 -10.64 19.49 -10.36
C ALA A 160 -10.32 19.06 -11.80
N LEU A 161 -11.32 18.57 -12.54
CA LEU A 161 -11.16 18.19 -13.94
C LEU A 161 -11.07 19.40 -14.87
N ASP A 162 -11.79 20.49 -14.59
CA ASP A 162 -11.68 21.73 -15.35
C ASP A 162 -10.26 22.32 -15.26
N ILE A 163 -9.67 22.32 -14.06
CA ILE A 163 -8.30 22.83 -13.83
C ILE A 163 -7.27 21.97 -14.57
N TYR A 164 -7.43 20.65 -14.55
CA TYR A 164 -6.44 19.73 -15.13
C TYR A 164 -6.59 19.58 -16.66
N GLY A 165 -7.82 19.57 -17.14
CA GLY A 165 -8.19 19.02 -18.45
C GLY A 165 -8.93 19.95 -19.40
N SER A 166 -9.32 21.14 -18.93
CA SER A 166 -10.23 22.06 -19.63
C SER A 166 -11.61 21.45 -19.94
N SER A 167 -12.50 22.22 -20.55
CA SER A 167 -13.92 21.87 -20.81
C SER A 167 -14.14 20.61 -21.65
N MET A 168 -13.08 20.07 -22.28
CA MET A 168 -13.15 18.83 -23.05
C MET A 168 -13.33 17.59 -22.15
N LEU A 169 -12.80 17.64 -20.91
CA LEU A 169 -12.90 16.53 -19.94
C LEU A 169 -14.09 16.65 -18.99
N SER A 170 -14.54 17.88 -18.68
CA SER A 170 -15.72 18.13 -17.84
C SER A 170 -17.03 18.11 -18.64
N SER A 171 -17.08 18.77 -19.80
CA SER A 171 -18.30 18.97 -20.59
C SER A 171 -18.40 18.10 -21.84
N GLY A 172 -17.29 17.55 -22.34
CA GLY A 172 -17.26 16.83 -23.62
C GLY A 172 -17.95 15.46 -23.59
N SER A 173 -17.89 14.74 -22.46
CA SER A 173 -18.45 13.39 -22.32
C SER A 173 -19.33 13.19 -21.08
N GLY A 174 -19.26 14.07 -20.07
CA GLY A 174 -19.98 13.93 -18.79
C GLY A 174 -19.54 12.74 -17.92
N ILE A 175 -18.73 11.82 -18.47
CA ILE A 175 -18.22 10.60 -17.82
C ILE A 175 -17.13 10.94 -16.79
N GLY A 176 -16.28 11.93 -17.07
CA GLY A 176 -15.12 12.29 -16.23
C GLY A 176 -15.44 12.59 -14.77
N PRO A 177 -16.36 13.52 -14.46
CA PRO A 177 -16.74 13.84 -13.07
C PRO A 177 -17.27 12.62 -12.31
N GLY A 178 -18.08 11.78 -12.97
CA GLY A 178 -18.58 10.53 -12.38
C GLY A 178 -17.47 9.56 -12.00
N LEU A 179 -16.44 9.42 -12.84
CA LEU A 179 -15.28 8.57 -12.52
C LEU A 179 -14.49 9.13 -11.34
N LEU A 180 -14.22 10.43 -11.31
CA LEU A 180 -13.41 11.03 -10.26
C LEU A 180 -14.13 11.01 -8.90
N ARG A 181 -15.47 11.13 -8.90
CA ARG A 181 -16.32 10.91 -7.73
C ARG A 181 -16.19 9.49 -7.19
N CYS A 182 -16.33 8.47 -8.06
CA CYS A 182 -16.12 7.08 -7.66
C CYS A 182 -14.68 6.82 -7.19
N TYR A 183 -13.70 7.47 -7.82
CA TYR A 183 -12.30 7.37 -7.42
C TYR A 183 -12.05 7.99 -6.05
N SER A 184 -12.76 9.06 -5.68
CA SER A 184 -12.63 9.68 -4.36
C SER A 184 -13.08 8.75 -3.23
N LEU A 185 -14.05 7.86 -3.49
CA LEU A 185 -14.38 6.75 -2.58
C LEU A 185 -13.28 5.68 -2.58
N TYR A 186 -12.73 5.36 -3.75
CA TYR A 186 -11.63 4.39 -3.88
C TYR A 186 -10.39 4.82 -3.09
N VAL A 187 -10.06 6.12 -3.06
CA VAL A 187 -8.94 6.68 -2.27
C VAL A 187 -9.09 6.40 -0.78
N LEU A 188 -10.30 6.49 -0.23
CA LEU A 188 -10.56 6.13 1.18
C LEU A 188 -10.27 4.65 1.44
N LEU A 189 -10.65 3.76 0.52
CA LEU A 189 -10.35 2.33 0.63
C LEU A 189 -8.84 2.08 0.54
N LEU A 190 -8.13 2.75 -0.36
CA LEU A 190 -6.66 2.67 -0.46
C LEU A 190 -5.98 3.10 0.85
N ALA A 191 -6.46 4.17 1.48
CA ALA A 191 -5.93 4.67 2.74
C ALA A 191 -5.98 3.62 3.87
N VAL A 192 -7.15 3.01 4.05
CA VAL A 192 -7.37 1.97 5.06
C VAL A 192 -6.61 0.69 4.70
N ASN A 193 -6.61 0.33 3.42
CA ASN A 193 -5.90 -0.85 2.93
C ASN A 193 -4.39 -0.76 3.21
N GLY A 194 -3.74 0.35 2.83
CA GLY A 194 -2.30 0.53 3.03
C GLY A 194 -1.88 0.34 4.48
N VAL A 195 -2.58 0.97 5.43
CA VAL A 195 -2.27 0.84 6.87
C VAL A 195 -2.51 -0.57 7.41
N THR A 196 -3.66 -1.18 7.09
CA THR A 196 -4.01 -2.52 7.61
C THR A 196 -3.10 -3.60 7.05
N GLU A 197 -2.71 -3.51 5.78
CA GLU A 197 -1.75 -4.43 5.17
C GLU A 197 -0.35 -4.25 5.67
N CYS A 198 0.13 -3.01 5.77
CA CYS A 198 1.44 -2.70 6.30
C CYS A 198 1.67 -3.36 7.66
N PHE A 199 0.71 -3.21 8.59
CA PHE A 199 0.79 -3.87 9.90
C PHE A 199 0.76 -5.40 9.76
N THR A 200 -0.13 -5.94 8.92
CA THR A 200 -0.27 -7.38 8.69
C THR A 200 1.03 -7.98 8.16
N PHE A 201 1.70 -7.32 7.21
CA PHE A 201 2.98 -7.76 6.67
C PHE A 201 4.14 -7.60 7.65
N ALA A 202 4.10 -6.57 8.50
CA ALA A 202 5.12 -6.37 9.52
C ALA A 202 5.05 -7.43 10.64
N SER A 203 3.85 -7.92 10.97
CA SER A 203 3.61 -8.86 12.07
C SER A 203 3.70 -10.35 11.70
N MET A 204 3.46 -10.72 10.43
CA MET A 204 3.49 -12.13 9.98
C MET A 204 4.89 -12.78 10.03
N CYS A 205 4.97 -14.06 10.44
CA CYS A 205 6.18 -14.89 10.29
C CYS A 205 6.37 -15.43 8.88
N LYS A 206 7.62 -15.77 8.56
CA LYS A 206 8.04 -16.36 7.27
C LYS A 206 7.27 -17.63 6.91
N GLU A 207 6.95 -18.52 7.86
CA GLU A 207 6.20 -19.76 7.57
C GLU A 207 4.70 -19.54 7.30
N GLU A 208 4.15 -18.36 7.64
CA GLU A 208 2.73 -18.06 7.50
C GLU A 208 2.40 -17.32 6.19
N VAL A 209 3.36 -16.55 5.65
CA VAL A 209 3.32 -15.96 4.31
C VAL A 209 3.55 -17.04 3.23
N ASP A 210 4.46 -17.99 3.47
CA ASP A 210 4.70 -19.16 2.59
C ASP A 210 3.62 -20.25 2.72
N ARG A 211 2.76 -20.18 3.75
CA ARG A 211 1.66 -21.14 3.87
C ARG A 211 0.70 -20.88 2.71
N TYR A 212 0.47 -21.93 1.91
CA TYR A 212 -0.45 -22.01 0.78
C TYR A 212 -1.74 -21.18 0.90
N ARG A 213 -2.26 -20.93 2.12
CA ARG A 213 -3.44 -20.11 2.39
C ARG A 213 -3.30 -18.63 2.01
N PHE A 214 -2.17 -17.96 2.28
CA PHE A 214 -2.05 -16.52 1.96
C PHE A 214 -1.86 -16.27 0.46
N SER A 215 -0.96 -17.04 -0.18
CA SER A 215 -0.80 -17.02 -1.64
C SER A 215 -2.07 -17.45 -2.38
N PHE A 216 -2.79 -18.46 -1.88
CA PHE A 216 -4.07 -18.89 -2.45
C PHE A 216 -5.18 -17.84 -2.24
N VAL A 217 -5.23 -17.14 -1.10
CA VAL A 217 -6.18 -16.05 -0.88
C VAL A 217 -5.88 -14.87 -1.81
N MET A 218 -4.61 -14.49 -1.99
CA MET A 218 -4.21 -13.46 -2.96
C MET A 218 -4.54 -13.88 -4.40
N LEU A 219 -4.38 -15.15 -4.75
CA LEU A 219 -4.76 -15.71 -6.05
C LEU A 219 -6.29 -15.74 -6.24
N ALA A 220 -7.05 -16.17 -5.22
CA ALA A 220 -8.51 -16.21 -5.25
C ALA A 220 -9.11 -14.80 -5.32
N LEU A 221 -8.51 -13.83 -4.63
CA LEU A 221 -8.82 -12.40 -4.77
C LEU A 221 -8.58 -11.90 -6.19
N SER A 222 -7.46 -12.31 -6.81
CA SER A 222 -7.14 -11.94 -8.20
C SER A 222 -8.16 -12.51 -9.20
N PHE A 223 -8.57 -13.77 -9.02
CA PHE A 223 -9.61 -14.38 -9.84
C PHE A 223 -10.97 -13.70 -9.63
N THR A 224 -11.33 -13.42 -8.38
CA THR A 224 -12.56 -12.69 -8.04
C THR A 224 -12.58 -11.31 -8.66
N PHE A 225 -11.46 -10.58 -8.61
CA PHE A 225 -11.31 -9.28 -9.25
C PHE A 225 -11.52 -9.36 -10.76
N LEU A 226 -10.95 -10.35 -11.45
CA LEU A 226 -11.12 -10.50 -12.90
C LEU A 226 -12.59 -10.76 -13.26
N CYS A 227 -13.26 -11.66 -12.53
CA CYS A 227 -14.67 -11.97 -12.75
C CYS A 227 -15.59 -10.77 -12.48
N VAL A 228 -15.40 -10.09 -11.35
CA VAL A 228 -16.20 -8.92 -10.97
C VAL A 228 -15.94 -7.77 -11.91
N SER A 229 -14.68 -7.53 -12.29
CA SER A 229 -14.32 -6.49 -13.26
C SER A 229 -14.98 -6.78 -14.60
N TYR A 230 -14.92 -8.00 -15.13
CA TYR A 230 -15.59 -8.36 -16.37
C TYR A 230 -17.10 -8.06 -16.30
N PHE A 231 -17.78 -8.51 -15.24
CA PHE A 231 -19.23 -8.34 -15.10
C PHE A 231 -19.67 -6.87 -14.89
N LEU A 232 -19.06 -6.15 -13.94
CA LEU A 232 -19.39 -4.74 -13.67
C LEU A 232 -19.04 -3.84 -14.84
N THR A 233 -17.97 -4.17 -15.56
CA THR A 233 -17.54 -3.38 -16.70
C THR A 233 -18.53 -3.52 -17.85
N GLN A 234 -19.06 -4.72 -18.12
CA GLN A 234 -20.14 -4.91 -19.11
C GLN A 234 -21.41 -4.11 -18.75
N TRP A 235 -21.67 -3.88 -17.46
CA TRP A 235 -22.87 -3.16 -17.02
C TRP A 235 -22.70 -1.64 -16.97
N GLN A 236 -21.61 -1.13 -16.40
CA GLN A 236 -21.43 0.29 -16.07
C GLN A 236 -20.16 0.94 -16.64
N GLY A 237 -19.48 0.29 -17.58
CA GLY A 237 -18.38 0.97 -18.22
C GLY A 237 -17.12 1.07 -17.38
N SER A 238 -16.41 2.19 -17.60
CA SER A 238 -15.25 2.60 -16.83
C SER A 238 -15.56 2.86 -15.35
N VAL A 239 -16.78 3.29 -15.01
CA VAL A 239 -17.25 3.39 -13.61
C VAL A 239 -17.33 2.01 -12.97
N GLY A 240 -17.85 1.03 -13.72
CA GLY A 240 -17.89 -0.38 -13.29
C GLY A 240 -16.51 -0.94 -12.96
N PHE A 241 -15.48 -0.56 -13.73
CA PHE A 241 -14.10 -0.95 -13.45
C PHE A 241 -13.56 -0.38 -12.13
N ILE A 242 -13.83 0.90 -11.82
CA ILE A 242 -13.44 1.49 -10.52
C ILE A 242 -14.19 0.80 -9.38
N LEU A 243 -15.49 0.54 -9.54
CA LEU A 243 -16.29 -0.16 -8.54
C LEU A 243 -15.80 -1.59 -8.29
N ALA A 244 -15.35 -2.30 -9.32
CA ALA A 244 -14.73 -3.61 -9.16
C ALA A 244 -13.42 -3.54 -8.35
N ASN A 245 -12.62 -2.50 -8.56
CA ASN A 245 -11.44 -2.24 -7.73
C ASN A 245 -11.81 -1.92 -6.27
N CYS A 246 -12.86 -1.13 -6.04
CA CYS A 246 -13.38 -0.88 -4.69
C CYS A 246 -13.80 -2.18 -4.00
N PHE A 247 -14.49 -3.08 -4.71
CA PHE A 247 -14.89 -4.38 -4.17
C PHE A 247 -13.69 -5.25 -3.81
N ASN A 248 -12.70 -5.34 -4.70
CA ASN A 248 -11.45 -6.07 -4.45
C ASN A 248 -10.71 -5.53 -3.22
N MET A 249 -10.55 -4.20 -3.12
CA MET A 249 -9.93 -3.57 -1.95
C MET A 249 -10.73 -3.81 -0.67
N SER A 250 -12.07 -3.84 -0.74
CA SER A 250 -12.92 -4.11 0.42
C SER A 250 -12.69 -5.53 0.98
N ILE A 251 -12.62 -6.55 0.12
CA ILE A 251 -12.31 -7.91 0.57
C ILE A 251 -10.90 -7.96 1.18
N ARG A 252 -9.94 -7.26 0.55
CA ARG A 252 -8.56 -7.21 1.02
C ARG A 252 -8.45 -6.57 2.41
N ILE A 253 -9.12 -5.44 2.63
CA ILE A 253 -9.28 -4.81 3.95
C ILE A 253 -9.92 -5.77 4.94
N ALA A 254 -11.01 -6.46 4.58
CA ALA A 254 -11.68 -7.41 5.47
C ALA A 254 -10.76 -8.56 5.89
N HIS A 255 -9.91 -9.04 4.98
CA HIS A 255 -8.92 -10.07 5.28
C HIS A 255 -7.84 -9.56 6.25
N SER A 256 -7.26 -8.38 6.00
CA SER A 256 -6.27 -7.76 6.89
C SER A 256 -6.86 -7.45 8.27
N ILE A 257 -8.08 -6.94 8.35
CA ILE A 257 -8.79 -6.72 9.62
C ILE A 257 -9.02 -8.02 10.38
N ARG A 258 -9.41 -9.11 9.68
CA ARG A 258 -9.55 -10.43 10.30
C ARG A 258 -8.24 -10.90 10.93
N TYR A 259 -7.13 -10.69 10.22
CA TYR A 259 -5.81 -11.03 10.73
C TYR A 259 -5.45 -10.22 11.98
N ILE A 260 -5.57 -8.89 11.91
CA ILE A 260 -5.33 -7.98 13.05
C ILE A 260 -6.20 -8.36 14.25
N TYR A 261 -7.49 -8.62 14.03
CA TYR A 261 -8.41 -9.04 15.07
C TYR A 261 -7.94 -10.33 15.76
N ASN A 262 -7.54 -11.34 14.98
CA ASN A 262 -7.04 -12.59 15.52
C ASN A 262 -5.69 -12.42 16.25
N TYR A 263 -4.82 -11.53 15.75
CA TYR A 263 -3.54 -11.20 16.38
C TYR A 263 -3.73 -10.59 17.78
N PHE A 264 -4.65 -9.64 17.92
CA PHE A 264 -4.93 -8.99 19.21
C PHE A 264 -6.02 -9.68 20.07
N LYS A 265 -6.63 -10.78 19.59
CA LYS A 265 -7.77 -11.46 20.27
C LYS A 265 -7.47 -11.85 21.71
N GLU A 266 -6.22 -12.22 21.99
CA GLU A 266 -5.76 -12.69 23.29
C GLU A 266 -5.12 -11.58 24.14
N SER A 267 -5.04 -10.36 23.59
CA SER A 267 -4.55 -9.17 24.28
C SER A 267 -5.72 -8.26 24.71
N PRO A 268 -5.53 -7.37 25.70
CA PRO A 268 -6.53 -6.39 26.09
C PRO A 268 -6.71 -5.25 25.07
N TYR A 269 -5.75 -5.06 24.15
CA TYR A 269 -5.74 -3.95 23.19
C TYR A 269 -6.64 -4.21 21.98
N ARG A 270 -7.34 -3.17 21.51
CA ARG A 270 -8.27 -3.22 20.37
C ARG A 270 -8.01 -2.09 19.38
N PRO A 271 -6.92 -2.14 18.59
CA PRO A 271 -6.54 -1.05 17.68
C PRO A 271 -7.57 -0.79 16.57
N LEU A 272 -8.39 -1.78 16.24
CA LEU A 272 -9.49 -1.66 15.27
C LEU A 272 -10.58 -0.66 15.72
N LYS A 273 -10.61 -0.23 16.99
CA LYS A 273 -11.43 0.91 17.42
C LYS A 273 -11.12 2.18 16.62
N GLY A 274 -9.91 2.31 16.07
CA GLY A 274 -9.56 3.42 15.19
C GLY A 274 -10.37 3.48 13.90
N LEU A 275 -10.97 2.36 13.48
CA LEU A 275 -11.88 2.33 12.34
C LEU A 275 -13.27 2.89 12.67
N LEU A 276 -13.65 2.89 13.95
CA LEU A 276 -14.91 3.45 14.42
C LEU A 276 -14.73 4.96 14.67
N LEU A 277 -15.20 5.76 13.72
CA LEU A 277 -15.34 7.20 13.90
C LEU A 277 -16.39 7.51 14.98
N SER A 278 -16.15 8.58 15.74
CA SER A 278 -17.15 9.11 16.67
C SER A 278 -18.43 9.50 15.92
N THR A 279 -19.59 9.24 16.52
CA THR A 279 -20.90 9.56 15.93
C THR A 279 -21.02 11.05 15.58
N SER A 280 -20.44 11.94 16.38
CA SER A 280 -20.40 13.37 16.08
C SER A 280 -19.57 13.69 14.84
N LEU A 281 -18.44 13.00 14.62
CA LEU A 281 -17.62 13.20 13.43
C LEU A 281 -18.33 12.71 12.17
N ILE A 282 -18.98 11.54 12.25
CA ILE A 282 -19.81 11.02 11.16
C ILE A 282 -20.89 12.03 10.80
N PHE A 283 -21.57 12.59 11.80
CA PHE A 283 -22.58 13.62 11.58
C PHE A 283 -22.02 14.87 10.88
N VAL A 284 -20.85 15.36 11.30
CA VAL A 284 -20.18 16.51 10.66
C VAL A 284 -19.82 16.20 9.20
N TYR A 285 -19.29 15.03 8.89
CA TYR A 285 -18.96 14.65 7.51
C TYR A 285 -20.21 14.47 6.64
N ILE A 286 -21.30 13.91 7.18
CA ILE A 286 -22.58 13.83 6.48
C ILE A 286 -23.12 15.23 6.21
N LEU A 287 -23.13 16.10 7.21
CA LEU A 287 -23.58 17.49 7.07
C LEU A 287 -22.74 18.24 6.04
N SER A 288 -21.41 18.09 6.10
CA SER A 288 -20.49 18.67 5.12
C SER A 288 -20.79 18.16 3.72
N ALA A 289 -20.98 16.85 3.54
CA ALA A 289 -21.30 16.26 2.25
C ALA A 289 -22.63 16.81 1.68
N VAL A 290 -23.65 16.94 2.52
CA VAL A 290 -24.94 17.53 2.13
C VAL A 290 -24.76 18.98 1.70
N ILE A 291 -24.08 19.81 2.50
CA ILE A 291 -23.82 21.22 2.18
C ILE A 291 -23.05 21.34 0.86
N THR A 292 -22.01 20.53 0.67
CA THR A 292 -21.19 20.59 -0.55
C THR A 292 -21.96 20.14 -1.79
N VAL A 293 -22.87 19.17 -1.66
CA VAL A 293 -23.76 18.77 -2.78
C VAL A 293 -24.75 19.88 -3.11
N PHE A 294 -25.33 20.55 -2.12
CA PHE A 294 -26.21 21.70 -2.36
C PHE A 294 -25.46 22.91 -2.94
N SER A 295 -24.18 23.08 -2.63
CA SER A 295 -23.35 24.16 -3.19
C SER A 295 -22.95 23.92 -4.64
N GLU A 296 -23.04 22.68 -5.13
CA GLU A 296 -22.73 22.31 -6.52
C GLU A 296 -23.91 22.61 -7.47
N VAL A 297 -25.14 22.69 -6.94
CA VAL A 297 -26.38 23.02 -7.67
C VAL A 297 -26.55 24.52 -7.82
#